data_AF-A0A9W6IPC3-F1
#
_entry.id   AF-A0A9W6IPC3-F1
#
_cell.length_a   1.000
_cell.length_b   1.000
_cell.length_c   1.000
_cell.angle_alpha   90.00
_cell.angle_beta   90.00
_cell.angle_gamma   90.00
#
_symmetry.space_group_name_H-M   'P 1'
#
loop_
_entity.id
_entity.type
_entity.pdbx_description
1 polymer ?
#
loop_
_entity_poly.entity_id
_entity_poly.type
_entity_poly.pdbx_seq_one_letter_code
_entity_poly.pdbx_strand_id
1 'polypeptide(L)'
;MRQILLAALAATVLGAHAHAGPGQDFADFAARLGSEAAARSQAAAQRPAAPAHPLDIEDPFSFELEQFSVEALMLSRQIDAAGGPVDLRCIFRGMSADAERRLGALNAAETAAEQAHIYSALADLMRDASEIAPAVDSDADLSGVELPASCPAASRAG
;
A
#
# COMPACT_ATOMS: atom_id res chain seq x y z
N MET A 1 -3.60 32.18 61.08
CA MET A 1 -4.01 32.73 59.77
C MET A 1 -3.01 32.19 58.75
N ARG A 2 -3.22 31.01 58.16
CA ARG A 2 -4.22 30.59 57.16
C ARG A 2 -3.77 30.97 55.74
N GLN A 3 -3.37 29.92 54.99
CA GLN A 3 -3.30 29.79 53.52
C GLN A 3 -2.13 30.56 52.87
N ILE A 4 -1.44 30.03 51.86
CA ILE A 4 -1.97 29.60 50.57
C ILE A 4 -1.15 28.42 49.99
N LEU A 5 -1.85 27.34 49.69
CA LEU A 5 -1.41 26.23 48.84
C LEU A 5 -1.28 26.74 47.39
N LEU A 6 -0.12 26.54 46.78
CA LEU A 6 0.05 26.67 45.32
C LEU A 6 -0.30 25.33 44.68
N ALA A 7 -1.47 25.30 44.04
CA ALA A 7 -1.98 24.17 43.29
C ALA A 7 -1.18 23.99 41.99
N ALA A 8 -0.57 22.82 41.84
CA ALA A 8 -0.06 22.33 40.57
C ALA A 8 -1.25 21.86 39.72
N LEU A 9 -1.72 22.71 38.81
CA LEU A 9 -2.66 22.32 37.76
C LEU A 9 -1.87 21.71 36.60
N ALA A 10 -1.84 20.38 36.58
CA ALA A 10 -1.37 19.59 35.45
C ALA A 10 -2.25 19.88 34.23
N ALA A 11 -1.66 20.43 33.17
CA ALA A 11 -2.30 20.56 31.87
C ALA A 11 -2.37 19.17 31.23
N THR A 12 -3.52 18.50 31.34
CA THR A 12 -3.85 17.34 30.52
C THR A 12 -4.11 17.81 29.09
N VAL A 13 -3.09 17.73 28.25
CA VAL A 13 -3.23 17.83 26.79
C VAL A 13 -4.00 16.60 26.34
N LEU A 14 -5.31 16.74 26.13
CA LEU A 14 -6.09 15.76 25.36
C LEU A 14 -5.58 15.87 23.92
N GLY A 15 -4.62 15.02 23.56
CA GLY A 15 -4.30 14.78 22.15
C GLY A 15 -5.53 14.22 21.49
N ALA A 16 -6.15 14.99 20.58
CA ALA A 16 -7.10 14.44 19.64
C ALA A 16 -6.32 13.44 18.78
N HIS A 17 -6.50 12.14 19.06
CA HIS A 17 -6.12 11.11 18.13
C HIS A 17 -7.05 11.27 16.93
N ALA A 18 -6.60 12.01 15.91
CA ALA A 18 -7.19 11.89 14.59
C ALA A 18 -6.99 10.43 14.20
N HIS A 19 -8.06 9.65 14.23
CA HIS A 19 -8.02 8.28 13.76
C HIS A 19 -7.70 8.36 12.27
N ALA A 20 -6.61 7.71 11.86
CA ALA A 20 -6.30 7.54 10.45
C ALA A 20 -7.53 6.93 9.75
N GLY A 21 -7.87 7.44 8.57
CA GLY A 21 -8.94 6.86 7.78
C GLY A 21 -8.44 5.61 7.05
N PRO A 22 -9.34 4.88 6.37
CA PRO A 22 -8.99 3.66 5.65
C PRO A 22 -7.87 3.85 4.61
N GLY A 23 -7.78 5.02 3.98
CA GLY A 23 -6.72 5.38 3.05
C GLY A 23 -5.36 5.50 3.71
N GLN A 24 -5.29 6.19 4.86
CA GLN A 24 -4.06 6.34 5.63
C GLN A 24 -3.61 5.03 6.27
N ASP A 25 -4.53 4.20 6.76
CA ASP A 25 -4.20 2.87 7.28
C ASP A 25 -3.59 1.98 6.18
N PHE A 26 -4.18 1.99 4.98
CA PHE A 26 -3.64 1.27 3.82
C PHE A 26 -2.28 1.84 3.38
N ALA A 27 -2.08 3.16 3.48
CA ALA A 27 -0.82 3.81 3.16
C ALA A 27 0.32 3.34 4.08
N ASP A 28 0.07 3.30 5.39
CA ASP A 28 1.05 2.86 6.38
C ASP A 28 1.40 1.38 6.19
N PHE A 29 0.41 0.56 5.85
CA PHE A 29 0.62 -0.84 5.50
C PHE A 29 1.48 -0.98 4.23
N ALA A 30 1.13 -0.27 3.16
CA ALA A 30 1.87 -0.27 1.91
C ALA A 30 3.33 0.18 2.10
N ALA A 31 3.57 1.25 2.86
CA ALA A 31 4.91 1.77 3.12
C ALA A 31 5.82 0.74 3.84
N ARG A 32 5.26 0.03 4.83
CA ARG A 32 5.98 -1.06 5.51
C ARG A 32 6.29 -2.21 4.56
N LEU A 33 5.29 -2.67 3.81
CA LEU A 33 5.46 -3.80 2.89
C LEU A 33 6.45 -3.47 1.76
N GLY A 34 6.43 -2.24 1.26
CA GLY A 34 7.39 -1.73 0.28
C GLY A 34 8.82 -1.68 0.81
N SER A 35 8.99 -1.33 2.10
CA SER A 35 10.31 -1.35 2.75
C SER A 35 10.87 -2.77 2.85
N GLU A 36 10.03 -3.75 3.19
CA GLU A 36 10.42 -5.17 3.20
C GLU A 36 10.75 -5.67 1.79
N ALA A 37 9.93 -5.32 0.79
CA ALA A 37 10.20 -5.66 -0.61
C ALA A 37 11.54 -5.08 -1.08
N ALA A 38 11.85 -3.83 -0.74
CA ALA A 38 13.13 -3.20 -1.07
C ALA A 38 14.32 -3.92 -0.41
N ALA A 39 14.18 -4.35 0.85
CA ALA A 39 15.21 -5.10 1.55
C ALA A 39 15.46 -6.48 0.89
N ARG A 40 14.38 -7.20 0.56
CA ARG A 40 14.46 -8.49 -0.14
C ARG A 40 15.07 -8.36 -1.53
N SER A 41 14.75 -7.29 -2.26
CA SER A 41 15.37 -6.96 -3.55
C SER A 41 16.89 -6.82 -3.42
N GLN A 42 17.35 -6.00 -2.46
CA GLN A 42 18.78 -5.79 -2.22
C GLN A 42 19.49 -7.09 -1.83
N ALA A 43 18.89 -7.91 -0.98
CA ALA A 43 19.45 -9.20 -0.57
C ALA A 43 19.58 -10.18 -1.76
N ALA A 44 18.57 -10.25 -2.62
CA ALA A 44 18.60 -11.12 -3.80
C ALA A 44 19.64 -10.63 -4.83
N ALA A 45 19.77 -9.31 -5.01
CA ALA A 45 20.74 -8.70 -5.92
C ALA A 45 22.20 -8.95 -5.56
N GLN A 46 22.52 -9.31 -4.30
CA GLN A 46 23.88 -9.67 -3.88
C GLN A 46 24.37 -11.01 -4.44
N ARG A 47 23.45 -11.84 -4.95
CA ARG A 47 23.73 -13.21 -5.39
C ARG A 47 22.97 -13.54 -6.69
N PRO A 48 23.11 -12.74 -7.76
CA PRO A 48 22.19 -12.75 -8.90
C PRO A 48 22.12 -14.09 -9.66
N ALA A 49 23.23 -14.85 -9.70
CA ALA A 49 23.30 -16.15 -10.36
C ALA A 49 22.85 -17.33 -9.48
N ALA A 50 22.51 -17.09 -8.21
CA ALA A 50 21.98 -18.13 -7.34
C ALA A 50 20.55 -18.49 -7.77
N PRO A 51 20.10 -19.74 -7.53
CA PRO A 51 18.70 -20.08 -7.66
C PRO A 51 17.81 -19.13 -6.84
N ALA A 52 16.62 -18.87 -7.37
CA ALA A 52 15.56 -18.21 -6.62
C ALA A 52 15.28 -18.96 -5.32
N HIS A 53 14.90 -18.23 -4.28
CA HIS A 53 14.40 -18.82 -3.05
C HIS A 53 12.88 -18.71 -3.05
N PRO A 54 12.14 -19.80 -3.31
CA PRO A 54 10.68 -19.76 -3.31
C PRO A 54 10.17 -19.20 -1.98
N LEU A 55 9.11 -18.40 -2.05
CA LEU A 55 8.40 -18.03 -0.83
C LEU A 55 7.72 -19.27 -0.27
N ASP A 56 7.98 -19.58 0.99
CA ASP A 56 7.25 -20.65 1.67
C ASP A 56 5.77 -20.25 1.81
N ILE A 57 4.89 -21.24 1.93
CA ILE A 57 3.47 -21.04 2.27
C ILE A 57 3.34 -20.24 3.57
N GLU A 58 4.30 -20.38 4.48
CA GLU A 58 4.33 -19.68 5.76
C GLU A 58 5.10 -18.35 5.71
N ASP A 59 5.61 -17.92 4.56
CA ASP A 59 6.32 -16.64 4.45
C ASP A 59 5.34 -15.47 4.69
N PRO A 60 5.55 -14.66 5.75
CA PRO A 60 4.66 -13.53 6.05
C PRO A 60 4.50 -12.54 4.90
N PHE A 61 5.52 -12.39 4.06
CA PHE A 61 5.48 -11.47 2.93
C PHE A 61 4.49 -11.92 1.85
N SER A 62 4.34 -13.22 1.61
CA SER A 62 3.33 -13.75 0.69
C SER A 62 1.93 -13.39 1.16
N PHE A 63 1.67 -13.60 2.45
CA PHE A 63 0.37 -13.28 3.07
C PHE A 63 0.09 -11.77 3.03
N GLU A 64 1.08 -10.94 3.36
CA GLU A 64 0.94 -9.49 3.31
C GLU A 64 0.74 -8.99 1.86
N LEU A 65 1.33 -9.62 0.84
CA LEU A 65 1.04 -9.30 -0.56
C LEU A 65 -0.40 -9.64 -0.97
N GLU A 66 -0.92 -10.77 -0.53
CA GLU A 66 -2.32 -11.14 -0.75
C GLU A 66 -3.26 -10.16 -0.04
N GLN A 67 -2.95 -9.82 1.21
CA GLN A 67 -3.68 -8.81 1.98
C GLN A 67 -3.67 -7.46 1.26
N PHE A 68 -2.51 -7.01 0.75
CA PHE A 68 -2.40 -5.78 -0.05
C PHE A 68 -3.32 -5.81 -1.26
N SER A 69 -3.38 -6.93 -2.00
CA SER A 69 -4.30 -7.05 -3.14
C SER A 69 -5.76 -6.88 -2.70
N VAL A 70 -6.16 -7.56 -1.64
CA VAL A 70 -7.53 -7.52 -1.13
C VAL A 70 -7.90 -6.13 -0.65
N GLU A 71 -7.03 -5.48 0.13
CA GLU A 71 -7.29 -4.14 0.67
C GLU A 71 -7.34 -3.07 -0.42
N ALA A 72 -6.44 -3.13 -1.41
CA ALA A 72 -6.50 -2.26 -2.58
C ALA A 72 -7.84 -2.42 -3.33
N LEU A 73 -8.28 -3.66 -3.58
CA LEU A 73 -9.58 -3.91 -4.22
C LEU A 73 -10.75 -3.42 -3.37
N MET A 74 -10.66 -3.54 -2.04
CA MET A 74 -11.66 -3.02 -1.12
C MET A 74 -11.73 -1.49 -1.15
N LEU A 75 -10.59 -0.79 -1.17
CA LEU A 75 -10.55 0.67 -1.35
C LEU A 75 -11.20 1.07 -2.68
N SER A 76 -10.86 0.39 -3.78
CA SER A 76 -11.47 0.61 -5.10
C SER A 76 -13.00 0.53 -5.04
N ARG A 77 -13.55 -0.49 -4.37
CA ARG A 77 -15.01 -0.69 -4.22
C ARG A 77 -15.65 0.37 -3.33
N GLN A 78 -14.96 0.81 -2.27
CA GLN A 78 -15.45 1.87 -1.39
C GLN A 78 -15.55 3.21 -2.12
N ILE A 79 -14.52 3.55 -2.91
CA ILE A 79 -14.52 4.75 -3.77
C ILE A 79 -15.69 4.68 -4.76
N ASP A 80 -15.91 3.53 -5.40
CA ASP A 80 -17.03 3.34 -6.32
C ASP A 80 -18.40 3.53 -5.65
N ALA A 81 -18.60 2.91 -4.49
CA ALA A 81 -19.84 2.99 -3.73
C ALA A 81 -20.14 4.42 -3.23
N ALA A 82 -19.10 5.21 -2.95
CA ALA A 82 -19.21 6.61 -2.56
C ALA A 82 -19.39 7.57 -3.75
N GLY A 83 -19.33 7.07 -5.00
CA GLY A 83 -19.34 7.93 -6.19
C GLY A 83 -18.06 8.76 -6.35
N GLY A 84 -16.96 8.30 -5.77
CA GLY A 84 -15.67 8.98 -5.77
C GLY A 84 -14.96 8.96 -7.14
N PRO A 85 -13.75 9.53 -7.22
CA PRO A 85 -13.03 9.71 -8.46
C PRO A 85 -12.82 8.39 -9.21
N VAL A 86 -13.19 8.37 -10.50
CA VAL A 86 -13.03 7.20 -11.36
C VAL A 86 -11.57 6.76 -11.42
N ASP A 87 -10.63 7.71 -11.47
CA ASP A 87 -9.21 7.41 -11.58
C ASP A 87 -8.70 6.68 -10.34
N LEU A 88 -9.04 7.15 -9.13
CA LEU A 88 -8.68 6.46 -7.89
C LEU A 88 -9.23 5.03 -7.85
N ARG A 89 -10.53 4.86 -8.16
CA ARG A 89 -11.15 3.52 -8.24
C ARG A 89 -10.35 2.61 -9.18
N CYS A 90 -9.90 3.13 -10.30
CA CYS A 90 -9.16 2.39 -11.30
C CYS A 90 -7.73 2.05 -10.88
N ILE A 91 -7.04 2.99 -10.25
CA ILE A 91 -5.69 2.81 -9.72
C ILE A 91 -5.67 1.70 -8.68
N PHE A 92 -6.54 1.75 -7.67
CA PHE A 92 -6.55 0.72 -6.63
C PHE A 92 -6.92 -0.66 -7.15
N ARG A 93 -7.82 -0.74 -8.15
CA ARG A 93 -8.10 -2.02 -8.83
C ARG A 93 -6.88 -2.52 -9.61
N GLY A 94 -6.15 -1.62 -10.26
CA GLY A 94 -4.91 -1.92 -10.95
C GLY A 94 -3.82 -2.41 -10.00
N MET A 95 -3.65 -1.76 -8.84
CA MET A 95 -2.70 -2.13 -7.80
C MET A 95 -2.97 -3.54 -7.25
N SER A 96 -4.24 -3.86 -6.98
CA SER A 96 -4.65 -5.21 -6.57
C SER A 96 -4.21 -6.26 -7.60
N ALA A 97 -4.59 -6.06 -8.87
CA ALA A 97 -4.25 -6.99 -9.93
C ALA A 97 -2.73 -7.07 -10.19
N ASP A 98 -1.98 -5.98 -10.00
CA ASP A 98 -0.52 -5.98 -10.18
C ASP A 98 0.20 -6.72 -9.05
N ALA A 99 -0.25 -6.57 -7.81
CA ALA A 99 0.29 -7.31 -6.67
C ALA A 99 0.12 -8.83 -6.86
N GLU A 100 -1.07 -9.29 -7.27
CA GLU A 100 -1.33 -10.72 -7.55
C GLU A 100 -0.41 -11.27 -8.65
N ARG A 101 -0.28 -10.53 -9.75
CA ARG A 101 0.62 -10.94 -10.85
C ARG A 101 2.08 -11.04 -10.38
N ARG A 102 2.53 -10.09 -9.57
CA ARG A 102 3.92 -10.07 -9.07
C ARG A 102 4.18 -11.14 -8.03
N LEU A 103 3.21 -11.48 -7.18
CA LEU A 103 3.30 -12.65 -6.30
C LEU A 103 3.45 -13.94 -7.12
N GLY A 104 2.64 -14.10 -8.16
CA GLY A 104 2.79 -15.21 -9.11
C GLY A 104 4.17 -15.25 -9.77
N ALA A 105 4.69 -14.08 -10.16
CA ALA A 105 6.04 -13.96 -10.73
C ALA A 105 7.15 -14.31 -9.72
N LEU A 106 7.03 -13.92 -8.45
CA LEU A 106 7.99 -14.29 -7.39
C LEU A 106 8.08 -15.81 -7.23
N ASN A 107 6.93 -16.49 -7.28
CA ASN A 107 6.84 -17.95 -7.17
C ASN A 107 7.36 -18.68 -8.41
N ALA A 108 7.34 -18.02 -9.57
CA ALA A 108 7.83 -18.57 -10.84
C ALA A 108 9.29 -18.22 -11.15
N ALA A 109 9.90 -17.30 -10.39
CA ALA A 109 11.27 -16.87 -10.63
C ALA A 109 12.25 -18.06 -10.48
N GLU A 110 13.20 -18.16 -11.41
CA GLU A 110 14.21 -19.21 -11.44
C GLU A 110 15.52 -18.74 -10.79
N THR A 111 15.79 -17.44 -10.86
CA THR A 111 17.03 -16.83 -10.37
C THR A 111 16.80 -15.76 -9.32
N ALA A 112 17.80 -15.56 -8.45
CA ALA A 112 17.78 -14.45 -7.49
C ALA A 112 17.79 -13.08 -8.17
N ALA A 113 18.36 -12.96 -9.38
CA ALA A 113 18.27 -11.74 -10.18
C ALA A 113 16.82 -11.41 -10.58
N GLU A 114 16.06 -12.39 -11.06
CA GLU A 114 14.63 -12.21 -11.35
C GLU A 114 13.86 -11.81 -10.10
N GLN A 115 14.09 -12.49 -8.98
CA GLN A 115 13.47 -12.12 -7.70
C GLN A 115 13.80 -10.68 -7.29
N ALA A 116 15.07 -10.25 -7.43
CA ALA A 116 15.47 -8.88 -7.12
C ALA A 116 14.68 -7.86 -7.94
N HIS A 117 14.51 -8.09 -9.25
CA HIS A 117 13.74 -7.22 -10.12
C HIS A 117 12.25 -7.19 -9.73
N ILE A 118 11.66 -8.34 -9.41
CA ILE A 118 10.25 -8.41 -9.02
C ILE A 118 10.02 -7.72 -7.67
N TYR A 119 10.88 -7.97 -6.67
CA TYR A 119 10.83 -7.29 -5.38
C TYR A 119 11.04 -5.77 -5.51
N SER A 120 11.94 -5.32 -6.38
CA SER A 120 12.12 -3.89 -6.65
C SER A 120 10.84 -3.25 -7.16
N ALA A 121 10.19 -3.90 -8.12
CA ALA A 121 8.98 -3.36 -8.73
C ALA A 121 7.74 -3.50 -7.83
N LEU A 122 7.73 -4.45 -6.89
CA LEU A 122 6.80 -4.44 -5.76
C LEU A 122 7.09 -3.24 -4.84
N ALA A 123 8.34 -2.99 -4.45
CA ALA A 123 8.67 -1.82 -3.63
C ALA A 123 8.20 -0.50 -4.26
N ASP A 124 8.31 -0.38 -5.58
CA ASP A 124 7.77 0.75 -6.34
C ASP A 124 6.23 0.82 -6.25
N LEU A 125 5.51 -0.27 -6.52
CA LEU A 125 4.06 -0.34 -6.40
C LEU A 125 3.56 0.07 -5.01
N MET A 126 4.23 -0.41 -3.96
CA MET A 126 3.88 -0.14 -2.57
C MET A 126 4.16 1.31 -2.17
N ARG A 127 5.25 1.90 -2.69
CA ARG A 127 5.51 3.33 -2.51
C ARG A 127 4.40 4.15 -3.15
N ASP A 128 4.06 3.88 -4.41
CA ASP A 128 2.99 4.60 -5.12
C ASP A 128 1.65 4.47 -4.39
N ALA A 129 1.35 3.27 -3.87
CA ALA A 129 0.18 3.03 -3.05
C ALA A 129 0.17 3.87 -1.76
N SER A 130 1.31 3.96 -1.07
CA SER A 130 1.44 4.77 0.16
C SER A 130 1.30 6.28 -0.09
N GLU A 131 1.68 6.75 -1.28
CA GLU A 131 1.57 8.16 -1.65
C GLU A 131 0.13 8.53 -2.07
N ILE A 132 -0.57 7.61 -2.73
CA ILE A 132 -1.91 7.86 -3.30
C ILE A 132 -3.03 7.59 -2.28
N ALA A 133 -2.90 6.58 -1.42
CA ALA A 133 -3.97 6.15 -0.53
C ALA A 133 -4.52 7.19 0.46
N PRO A 134 -3.74 8.10 1.03
CA PRO A 134 -4.29 9.16 1.89
C PRO A 134 -5.29 10.08 1.18
N ALA A 135 -5.23 10.17 -0.16
CA ALA A 135 -6.21 10.92 -0.93
C ALA A 135 -7.63 10.34 -0.91
N VAL A 136 -7.79 9.08 -0.48
CA VAL A 136 -9.10 8.45 -0.29
C VAL A 136 -9.83 9.00 0.93
N ASP A 137 -9.07 9.40 1.96
CA ASP A 137 -9.64 9.90 3.23
C ASP A 137 -9.98 11.39 3.20
N SER A 138 -9.51 12.07 2.16
CA SER A 138 -9.78 13.47 1.94
C SER A 138 -10.76 13.62 0.79
N ASP A 139 -11.61 14.65 0.82
CA ASP A 139 -12.28 15.17 -0.39
C ASP A 139 -11.25 15.83 -1.35
N ALA A 140 -10.03 15.30 -1.41
CA ALA A 140 -8.91 15.91 -2.09
C ALA A 140 -9.17 15.89 -3.59
N ASP A 141 -9.08 17.08 -4.18
CA ASP A 141 -9.01 17.25 -5.61
C ASP A 141 -7.66 16.72 -6.11
N LEU A 142 -7.70 15.61 -6.86
CA LEU A 142 -6.53 14.94 -7.41
C LEU A 142 -6.22 15.34 -8.85
N SER A 143 -6.84 16.41 -9.35
CA SER A 143 -6.58 16.95 -10.69
C SER A 143 -5.11 17.31 -10.95
N GLY A 144 -4.28 17.43 -9.91
CA GLY A 144 -2.84 17.72 -10.00
C GLY A 144 -1.90 16.52 -9.85
N VAL A 145 -2.40 15.31 -9.59
CA VAL A 145 -1.55 14.11 -9.48
C VAL A 145 -1.44 13.46 -10.86
N GLU A 146 -0.22 13.20 -11.32
CA GLU A 146 0.01 12.48 -12.59
C GLU A 146 -0.23 10.99 -12.34
N LEU A 147 -1.46 10.54 -12.60
CA LEU A 147 -1.89 9.17 -12.36
C LEU A 147 -1.55 8.28 -13.57
N PRO A 148 -1.04 7.05 -13.37
CA PRO A 148 -0.80 6.13 -14.48
C PRO A 148 -2.12 5.81 -15.18
N ALA A 149 -2.15 5.94 -16.50
CA ALA A 149 -3.34 5.65 -17.30
C ALA A 149 -3.68 4.17 -17.19
N SER A 150 -4.86 3.82 -16.67
CA SER A 150 -5.67 2.68 -17.15
C SER A 150 -7.02 2.54 -16.45
N CYS A 151 -8.05 3.01 -17.15
CA CYS A 151 -9.35 2.38 -17.13
C CYS A 151 -10.03 2.55 -18.49
N PRO A 152 -10.18 1.50 -19.32
CA PRO A 152 -11.24 1.53 -20.30
C PRO A 152 -12.56 1.49 -19.53
N ALA A 153 -13.42 2.49 -19.78
CA ALA A 153 -14.81 2.42 -19.39
C ALA A 153 -15.37 1.08 -19.87
N ALA A 154 -16.13 0.39 -19.03
CA ALA A 154 -16.96 -0.70 -19.48
C ALA A 154 -17.78 -0.20 -20.68
N SER A 155 -17.39 -0.61 -21.88
CA SER A 155 -18.22 -0.46 -23.05
C SER A 155 -19.45 -1.32 -22.78
N ARG A 156 -20.54 -0.69 -22.33
CA ARG A 156 -21.86 -1.28 -22.44
C ARG A 156 -22.17 -1.40 -23.94
N ALA A 157 -21.85 -2.57 -24.49
CA ALA A 157 -22.50 -3.08 -25.68
C ALA A 157 -23.72 -3.89 -25.20
N GLY A 158 -24.91 -3.54 -25.68
CA GLY A 158 -26.17 -4.26 -25.45
C GLY A 158 -27.26 -3.37 -24.90
#